data_AF-A0A935Z0I3-F1
#
_entry.id   AF-A0A935Z0I3-F1
#
_cell.length_a   1.000
_cell.length_b   1.000
_cell.length_c   1.000
_cell.angle_alpha   90.00
_cell.angle_beta   90.00
_cell.angle_gamma   90.00
#
_symmetry.space_group_name_H-M   'P 1'
#
loop_
_entity.id
_entity.type
_entity.pdbx_description
1 polymer ?
#
loop_
_entity_poly.entity_id
_entity_poly.type
_entity_poly.pdbx_seq_one_letter_code
_entity_poly.pdbx_strand_id
1 'polypeptide(L)'
;MEGLRVSRRKALLGGVLASVSITLVLGCSGDTPTPLAEPRGPDLVTSPTGRDAAPPTEPEPLPPRPRGPLPPRTVALDVDLGRVLAGTPVKLDVPANALGFNVVVRGEDDEDEVSITRVTSPSGEVVLRDAIVVGGTFESAKGLRIAAAEVPQNRLASTVPLEKGAWSITVAGKGTLSVSARVQISGDGEFHGGALDMHVYLPRGLVVEDPGSPHVVDAARAERDASIEARLDAFYRALEATTGIVRGDVTFHDVDPSFRRIATKRALDAAFAASAGVVADGHQSVHVMLTNELAFGNGTWGVASGIPGAATRTGTRASGVALALTGDNFASADGLALLHEVGHFVGLNHTTELVAGYADPLADTPSCSETIDRSRPSTFASCPDKDNLMFPTLVSESLVLSDTQRTIFRGSPVFRAFVGPETDAGAPDGGESDAALPDAGPRALVPRRGLPVLRLTRSGRALSAEEAIVLSGSCGTEIGVPYTRGPALSREVLLRIAKDPDLAGIVRQRAARLAAHAPEP
;
A
#
# COMPACT_ATOMS: atom_id res chain seq x y z
N MET A 1 -39.81 24.71 -47.27
CA MET A 1 -40.58 24.83 -46.02
C MET A 1 -39.59 24.93 -44.89
N GLU A 2 -39.60 26.09 -44.24
CA GLU A 2 -38.98 26.52 -42.98
C GLU A 2 -37.60 25.98 -42.55
N GLY A 3 -36.61 26.88 -42.64
CA GLY A 3 -35.50 26.90 -41.70
C GLY A 3 -35.74 27.95 -40.61
N LEU A 4 -35.08 27.83 -39.46
CA LEU A 4 -34.93 28.94 -38.52
C LEU A 4 -33.59 28.88 -37.78
N ARG A 5 -32.81 29.96 -37.94
CA ARG A 5 -31.67 30.38 -37.11
C ARG A 5 -32.19 30.99 -35.81
N VAL A 6 -31.53 30.76 -34.67
CA VAL A 6 -31.41 31.72 -33.53
C VAL A 6 -30.11 31.39 -32.77
N SER A 7 -29.02 32.13 -32.92
CA SER A 7 -28.59 33.35 -32.21
C SER A 7 -28.27 33.18 -30.70
N ARG A 8 -27.00 33.49 -30.39
CA ARG A 8 -26.43 33.76 -29.06
C ARG A 8 -27.23 34.85 -28.32
N ARG A 9 -27.34 34.74 -26.99
CA ARG A 9 -27.32 35.89 -26.06
C ARG A 9 -26.54 35.54 -24.79
N LYS A 10 -25.56 36.40 -24.50
CA LYS A 10 -24.95 36.59 -23.19
C LYS A 10 -25.96 37.27 -22.26
N ALA A 11 -25.97 36.89 -20.99
CA ALA A 11 -26.47 37.74 -19.91
C ALA A 11 -25.45 37.69 -18.76
N LEU A 12 -24.80 38.84 -18.55
CA LEU A 12 -24.06 39.22 -17.36
C LEU A 12 -25.04 39.91 -16.41
N LEU A 13 -25.21 39.39 -15.20
CA LEU A 13 -25.70 40.08 -14.01
C LEU A 13 -25.17 39.22 -12.84
N GLY A 14 -24.32 39.68 -11.92
CA GLY A 14 -24.38 40.94 -11.21
C GLY A 14 -25.12 40.69 -9.90
N GLY A 15 -24.39 40.31 -8.84
CA GLY A 15 -25.00 39.98 -7.55
C GLY A 15 -23.95 39.79 -6.46
N VAL A 16 -23.43 40.91 -5.95
CA VAL A 16 -22.74 40.99 -4.66
C VAL A 16 -23.77 40.78 -3.55
N LEU A 17 -23.52 39.82 -2.66
CA LEU A 17 -24.13 39.80 -1.33
C LEU A 17 -23.10 39.27 -0.34
N ALA A 18 -22.63 40.23 0.47
CA ALA A 18 -21.84 40.02 1.66
C ALA A 18 -22.71 39.50 2.82
N SER A 19 -22.02 39.10 3.89
CA SER A 19 -22.53 38.87 5.26
C SER A 19 -23.19 37.50 5.47
N VAL A 20 -22.95 36.75 6.55
CA VAL A 20 -22.62 37.13 7.93
C VAL A 20 -21.81 36.00 8.58
N SER A 21 -20.71 36.34 9.26
CA SER A 21 -20.09 35.47 10.27
C SER A 21 -20.97 35.48 11.52
N ILE A 22 -21.48 34.31 11.92
CA ILE A 22 -22.03 34.12 13.26
C ILE A 22 -21.08 33.17 14.00
N THR A 23 -20.18 33.78 14.77
CA THR A 23 -19.54 33.14 15.92
C THR A 23 -20.59 33.09 17.03
N LEU A 24 -21.01 31.88 17.41
CA LEU A 24 -21.77 31.68 18.65
C LEU A 24 -20.86 30.98 19.66
N VAL A 25 -20.44 31.75 20.65
CA VAL A 25 -19.88 31.27 21.92
C VAL A 25 -20.94 31.51 22.99
N LEU A 26 -21.38 30.43 23.65
CA LEU A 26 -22.09 30.33 24.94
C LEU A 26 -22.15 28.81 25.21
N GLY A 27 -21.60 28.19 26.25
CA GLY A 27 -21.37 28.66 27.61
C GLY A 27 -22.58 28.32 28.48
N CYS A 28 -22.58 27.17 29.16
CA CYS A 28 -23.19 26.99 30.49
C CYS A 28 -22.84 25.61 31.10
N SER A 29 -22.62 25.67 32.41
CA SER A 29 -22.10 24.71 33.36
C SER A 29 -23.09 23.62 33.80
N GLY A 30 -22.55 22.62 34.50
CA GLY A 30 -23.22 21.95 35.64
C GLY A 30 -23.63 20.50 35.42
N ASP A 31 -22.81 19.54 35.89
CA ASP A 31 -23.13 18.74 37.08
C ASP A 31 -22.25 17.48 37.17
N THR A 32 -21.50 17.40 38.26
CA THR A 32 -20.77 16.23 38.73
C THR A 32 -21.72 15.26 39.44
N PRO A 33 -21.70 13.95 39.11
CA PRO A 33 -22.19 12.93 40.02
C PRO A 33 -21.04 12.37 40.86
N THR A 34 -21.27 12.44 42.18
CA THR A 34 -20.61 11.76 43.29
C THR A 34 -20.43 10.25 43.04
N PRO A 35 -19.37 9.60 43.56
CA PRO A 35 -19.08 8.20 43.27
C PRO A 35 -20.08 7.26 43.97
N LEU A 36 -20.66 6.34 43.19
CA LEU A 36 -21.46 5.25 43.72
C LEU A 36 -20.56 4.09 44.19
N ALA A 37 -20.98 3.54 45.33
CA ALA A 37 -20.30 2.57 46.15
C ALA A 37 -20.02 1.22 45.45
N GLU A 38 -18.91 0.61 45.86
CA GLU A 38 -18.50 -0.75 45.51
C GLU A 38 -19.55 -1.80 45.96
N PRO A 39 -19.95 -2.73 45.08
CA PRO A 39 -20.62 -3.94 45.53
C PRO A 39 -19.59 -4.97 45.99
N ARG A 40 -19.73 -5.38 47.26
CA ARG A 40 -19.07 -6.56 47.85
C ARG A 40 -19.46 -7.81 47.07
N GLY A 41 -18.46 -8.50 46.51
CA GLY A 41 -18.64 -9.81 45.88
C GLY A 41 -18.91 -10.91 46.92
N PRO A 42 -19.61 -12.00 46.55
CA PRO A 42 -19.80 -13.15 47.40
C PRO A 42 -18.57 -14.07 47.42
N ASP A 43 -18.37 -14.68 48.58
CA ASP A 43 -17.29 -15.61 48.94
C ASP A 43 -17.12 -16.75 47.93
N LEU A 44 -15.91 -16.88 47.38
CA LEU A 44 -15.49 -18.03 46.58
C LEU A 44 -14.92 -19.12 47.49
N VAL A 45 -15.58 -20.26 47.41
CA VAL A 45 -15.23 -21.56 47.99
C VAL A 45 -13.82 -21.96 47.58
N THR A 46 -12.97 -22.20 48.58
CA THR A 46 -11.65 -22.83 48.42
C THR A 46 -11.80 -24.31 48.12
N SER A 47 -11.16 -24.79 47.05
CA SER A 47 -10.85 -26.21 46.84
C SER A 47 -9.39 -26.37 46.38
N PRO A 48 -8.76 -27.53 46.67
CA PRO A 48 -7.34 -27.57 47.02
C PRO A 48 -6.41 -27.90 45.84
N THR A 49 -5.23 -27.26 45.89
CA THR A 49 -3.88 -27.72 45.49
C THR A 49 -3.77 -28.80 44.41
N GLY A 50 -3.24 -28.40 43.24
CA GLY A 50 -2.81 -29.33 42.20
C GLY A 50 -1.84 -28.71 41.19
N ARG A 51 -0.53 -28.78 41.52
CA ARG A 51 0.65 -28.74 40.63
C ARG A 51 0.96 -27.43 39.90
N ASP A 52 1.99 -26.77 40.40
CA ASP A 52 2.82 -25.78 39.70
C ASP A 52 3.40 -26.39 38.40
N ALA A 53 2.75 -26.12 37.27
CA ALA A 53 3.42 -26.12 35.98
C ALA A 53 3.88 -24.69 35.73
N ALA A 54 5.20 -24.47 35.77
CA ALA A 54 5.78 -23.20 35.38
C ALA A 54 5.30 -22.83 33.97
N PRO A 55 4.94 -21.55 33.72
CA PRO A 55 4.59 -21.12 32.37
C PRO A 55 5.76 -21.45 31.42
N PRO A 56 5.47 -21.89 30.18
CA PRO A 56 6.52 -22.11 29.19
C PRO A 56 7.29 -20.79 29.01
N THR A 57 8.56 -20.79 29.41
CA THR A 57 9.50 -19.72 29.10
C THR A 57 9.52 -19.56 27.58
N GLU A 58 9.04 -18.41 27.09
CA GLU A 58 9.25 -18.04 25.70
C GLU A 58 10.74 -18.16 25.38
N PRO A 59 11.10 -18.80 24.26
CA PRO A 59 12.50 -18.91 23.87
C PRO A 59 13.07 -17.51 23.73
N GLU A 60 14.16 -17.27 24.46
CA GLU A 60 14.92 -16.03 24.43
C GLU A 60 15.20 -15.64 22.97
N PRO A 61 14.86 -14.40 22.54
CA PRO A 61 15.03 -14.00 21.16
C PRO A 61 16.51 -14.15 20.77
N LEU A 62 16.76 -14.96 19.74
CA LEU A 62 18.12 -15.19 19.27
C LEU A 62 18.79 -13.84 18.94
N PRO A 63 20.03 -13.62 19.39
CA PRO A 63 20.75 -12.40 19.05
C PRO A 63 20.82 -12.26 17.52
N PRO A 64 20.65 -11.03 16.99
CA PRO A 64 20.68 -10.82 15.55
C PRO A 64 22.02 -11.30 15.00
N ARG A 65 21.98 -12.20 14.00
CA ARG A 65 23.20 -12.67 13.35
C ARG A 65 23.94 -11.47 12.76
N PRO A 66 25.27 -11.34 12.98
CA PRO A 66 26.05 -10.31 12.32
C PRO A 66 25.87 -10.48 10.81
N ARG A 67 25.32 -9.46 10.14
CA ARG A 67 25.17 -9.47 8.69
C ARG A 67 26.55 -9.25 8.08
N GLY A 68 26.99 -10.20 7.24
CA GLY A 68 28.14 -9.98 6.38
C GLY A 68 27.91 -8.78 5.45
N PRO A 69 28.96 -8.25 4.80
CA PRO A 69 28.81 -7.19 3.81
C PRO A 69 27.83 -7.61 2.71
N LEU A 70 26.91 -6.72 2.37
CA LEU A 70 25.93 -6.98 1.31
C LEU A 70 26.64 -7.07 -0.06
N PRO A 71 26.11 -7.87 -1.01
CA PRO A 71 26.68 -7.96 -2.35
C PRO A 71 26.77 -6.59 -3.06
N PRO A 72 27.61 -6.46 -4.09
CA PRO A 72 27.61 -5.31 -4.98
C PRO A 72 26.20 -5.05 -5.53
N ARG A 73 25.87 -3.78 -5.74
CA ARG A 73 24.51 -3.37 -6.13
C ARG A 73 24.52 -2.60 -7.42
N THR A 74 23.46 -2.78 -8.21
CA THR A 74 23.21 -1.93 -9.37
C THR A 74 22.53 -0.63 -8.95
N VAL A 75 22.68 0.39 -9.79
CA VAL A 75 21.90 1.62 -9.73
C VAL A 75 20.95 1.59 -10.92
N ALA A 76 19.66 1.83 -10.69
CA ALA A 76 18.69 1.95 -11.77
C ALA A 76 19.09 3.04 -12.77
N LEU A 77 18.72 2.84 -14.04
CA LEU A 77 19.02 3.80 -15.10
C LEU A 77 17.93 4.85 -15.18
N ASP A 78 18.29 6.12 -15.02
CA ASP A 78 17.40 7.25 -15.29
C ASP A 78 17.41 7.60 -16.78
N VAL A 79 16.21 7.64 -17.37
CA VAL A 79 16.02 8.01 -18.78
C VAL A 79 15.08 9.21 -18.84
N ASP A 80 15.62 10.36 -19.25
CA ASP A 80 14.82 11.52 -19.60
C ASP A 80 14.26 11.34 -21.02
N LEU A 81 12.94 11.19 -21.12
CA LEU A 81 12.23 11.05 -22.38
C LEU A 81 11.76 12.41 -22.91
N GLY A 82 12.08 13.48 -22.19
CA GLY A 82 11.88 14.86 -22.58
C GLY A 82 10.44 15.34 -22.47
N ARG A 83 10.17 16.42 -23.21
CA ARG A 83 8.87 17.08 -23.27
C ARG A 83 8.09 16.58 -24.47
N VAL A 84 6.95 15.94 -24.22
CA VAL A 84 6.15 15.23 -25.22
C VAL A 84 4.75 15.86 -25.32
N LEU A 85 4.29 16.12 -26.54
CA LEU A 85 2.90 16.53 -26.76
C LEU A 85 1.96 15.36 -26.47
N ALA A 86 0.91 15.59 -25.69
CA ALA A 86 -0.10 14.57 -25.41
C ALA A 86 -0.59 13.86 -26.69
N GLY A 87 -0.70 12.53 -26.63
CA GLY A 87 -1.05 11.66 -27.75
C GLY A 87 0.13 11.28 -28.67
N THR A 88 1.31 11.88 -28.51
CA THR A 88 2.50 11.52 -29.28
C THR A 88 3.24 10.36 -28.60
N PRO A 89 3.56 9.27 -29.32
CA PRO A 89 4.36 8.19 -28.75
C PRO A 89 5.82 8.61 -28.58
N VAL A 90 6.42 8.27 -27.44
CA VAL A 90 7.86 8.37 -27.17
C VAL A 90 8.47 6.98 -27.03
N LYS A 91 9.78 6.86 -27.30
CA LYS A 91 10.52 5.59 -27.24
C LYS A 91 11.40 5.50 -26.00
N LEU A 92 11.36 4.36 -25.33
CA LEU A 92 12.26 3.99 -24.24
C LEU A 92 13.07 2.77 -24.68
N ASP A 93 14.38 2.90 -24.75
CA ASP A 93 15.27 1.77 -25.03
C ASP A 93 15.57 1.00 -23.74
N VAL A 94 15.05 -0.23 -23.66
CA VAL A 94 15.23 -1.12 -22.51
C VAL A 94 16.39 -2.09 -22.79
N PRO A 95 17.45 -2.11 -21.96
CA PRO A 95 18.59 -2.98 -22.17
C PRO A 95 18.27 -4.45 -21.84
N ALA A 96 19.11 -5.37 -22.31
CA ALA A 96 18.92 -6.81 -22.10
C ALA A 96 18.99 -7.25 -20.64
N ASN A 97 19.65 -6.47 -19.78
CA ASN A 97 19.81 -6.75 -18.35
C ASN A 97 18.77 -6.05 -17.46
N ALA A 98 17.67 -5.56 -18.05
CA ALA A 98 16.59 -4.92 -17.31
C ALA A 98 15.64 -5.95 -16.67
N LEU A 99 15.27 -5.71 -15.41
CA LEU A 99 14.27 -6.48 -14.67
C LEU A 99 12.86 -5.89 -14.81
N GLY A 100 12.77 -4.57 -15.01
CA GLY A 100 11.53 -3.82 -15.07
C GLY A 100 11.79 -2.33 -15.25
N PHE A 101 10.73 -1.54 -15.43
CA PHE A 101 10.81 -0.08 -15.45
C PHE A 101 9.55 0.60 -14.91
N ASN A 102 9.73 1.80 -14.36
CA ASN A 102 8.65 2.70 -13.97
C ASN A 102 8.71 3.95 -14.86
N VAL A 103 7.61 4.27 -15.54
CA VAL A 103 7.45 5.49 -16.34
C VAL A 103 6.67 6.50 -15.52
N VAL A 104 7.14 7.74 -15.49
CA VAL A 104 6.47 8.86 -14.83
C VAL A 104 6.16 9.94 -15.86
N VAL A 105 4.91 10.37 -15.90
CA VAL A 105 4.46 11.54 -16.65
C VAL A 105 4.09 12.67 -15.70
N ARG A 106 4.45 13.90 -16.05
CA ARG A 106 4.15 15.10 -15.27
C ARG A 106 3.59 16.23 -16.14
N GLY A 107 2.46 16.79 -15.71
CA GLY A 107 1.84 18.01 -16.22
C GLY A 107 2.46 19.28 -15.63
N GLU A 108 2.09 20.44 -16.18
CA GLU A 108 2.63 21.73 -15.75
C GLU A 108 1.93 22.21 -14.47
N ASP A 109 0.59 22.18 -14.48
CA ASP A 109 -0.26 22.68 -13.42
C ASP A 109 -0.59 21.59 -12.38
N ASP A 110 -0.83 21.99 -11.13
CA ASP A 110 -1.20 21.07 -10.03
C ASP A 110 -2.56 20.36 -10.21
N GLU A 111 -3.40 20.89 -11.08
CA GLU A 111 -4.74 20.36 -11.35
C GLU A 111 -4.84 19.66 -12.71
N ASP A 112 -3.74 19.56 -13.45
CA ASP A 112 -3.73 18.89 -14.75
C ASP A 112 -3.95 17.38 -14.57
N GLU A 113 -5.05 16.85 -15.07
CA GLU A 113 -5.20 15.40 -15.18
C GLU A 113 -4.22 14.86 -16.23
N VAL A 114 -3.38 13.91 -15.83
CA VAL A 114 -2.40 13.25 -16.69
C VAL A 114 -2.53 11.73 -16.59
N SER A 115 -2.21 11.04 -17.68
CA SER A 115 -2.19 9.59 -17.70
C SER A 115 -1.17 9.04 -18.70
N ILE A 116 -0.75 7.81 -18.46
CA ILE A 116 -0.05 7.00 -19.47
C ILE A 116 -1.13 6.13 -20.11
N THR A 117 -1.49 6.42 -21.36
CA THR A 117 -2.64 5.79 -22.02
C THR A 117 -2.26 4.55 -22.80
N ARG A 118 -0.98 4.38 -23.16
CA ARG A 118 -0.55 3.19 -23.87
C ARG A 118 0.91 2.87 -23.62
N VAL A 119 1.18 1.59 -23.37
CA VAL A 119 2.55 1.04 -23.40
C VAL A 119 2.54 -0.16 -24.35
N THR A 120 3.50 -0.19 -25.26
CA THR A 120 3.64 -1.24 -26.29
C THR A 120 5.08 -1.73 -26.32
N SER A 121 5.25 -3.06 -26.29
CA SER A 121 6.54 -3.73 -26.33
C SER A 121 7.25 -3.55 -27.67
N PRO A 122 8.56 -3.90 -27.76
CA PRO A 122 9.30 -3.91 -29.02
C PRO A 122 8.67 -4.82 -30.09
N SER A 123 8.12 -5.97 -29.69
CA SER A 123 7.38 -6.88 -30.57
C SER A 123 6.00 -6.38 -31.00
N GLY A 124 5.52 -5.26 -30.45
CA GLY A 124 4.22 -4.67 -30.76
C GLY A 124 3.07 -5.14 -29.86
N GLU A 125 3.35 -5.96 -28.84
CA GLU A 125 2.36 -6.36 -27.84
C GLU A 125 1.95 -5.17 -26.98
N VAL A 126 0.66 -4.98 -26.77
CA VAL A 126 0.13 -3.90 -25.92
C VAL A 126 0.05 -4.41 -24.49
N VAL A 127 0.74 -3.75 -23.57
CA VAL A 127 0.76 -4.16 -22.15
C VAL A 127 -0.13 -3.27 -21.27
N LEU A 128 -0.41 -2.05 -21.75
CA LEU A 128 -1.29 -1.08 -21.11
C LEU A 128 -2.07 -0.32 -22.19
N ARG A 129 -3.37 -0.12 -21.98
CA ARG A 129 -4.28 0.61 -22.87
C ARG A 129 -5.30 1.41 -22.07
N ASP A 130 -5.55 2.66 -22.47
CA ASP A 130 -6.51 3.57 -21.84
C ASP A 130 -6.24 3.74 -20.34
N ALA A 131 -4.97 3.78 -19.93
CA ALA A 131 -4.51 3.82 -18.54
C ALA A 131 -4.86 2.56 -17.70
N ILE A 132 -5.31 1.49 -18.36
CA ILE A 132 -5.63 0.19 -17.77
C ILE A 132 -4.56 -0.83 -18.19
N VAL A 133 -3.97 -1.52 -17.23
CA VAL A 133 -3.05 -2.65 -17.50
C VAL A 133 -3.84 -3.75 -18.23
N VAL A 134 -3.27 -4.34 -19.29
CA VAL A 134 -3.94 -5.42 -20.01
C VAL A 134 -4.22 -6.59 -19.07
N GLY A 135 -5.47 -7.07 -19.07
CA GLY A 135 -6.01 -8.03 -18.09
C GLY A 135 -6.73 -7.38 -16.91
N GLY A 136 -6.53 -6.09 -16.68
CA GLY A 136 -7.08 -5.34 -15.56
C GLY A 136 -8.46 -4.75 -15.86
N THR A 137 -9.11 -4.25 -14.81
CA THR A 137 -10.50 -3.77 -14.86
C THR A 137 -10.67 -2.29 -14.52
N PHE A 138 -9.59 -1.59 -14.15
CA PHE A 138 -9.64 -0.18 -13.74
C PHE A 138 -8.39 0.61 -14.16
N GLU A 139 -8.55 1.92 -14.25
CA GLU A 139 -7.47 2.86 -14.56
C GLU A 139 -6.46 2.89 -13.40
N SER A 140 -5.21 2.57 -13.69
CA SER A 140 -4.14 2.51 -12.68
C SER A 140 -3.01 3.52 -12.99
N ALA A 141 -2.84 3.89 -14.26
CA ALA A 141 -1.80 4.81 -14.72
C ALA A 141 -2.29 6.25 -14.95
N LYS A 142 -3.00 6.81 -13.98
CA LYS A 142 -3.67 8.12 -14.05
C LYS A 142 -3.52 8.89 -12.73
N GLY A 143 -3.42 10.21 -12.81
CA GLY A 143 -3.34 11.07 -11.64
C GLY A 143 -3.45 12.55 -11.93
N LEU A 144 -3.46 13.36 -10.87
CA LEU A 144 -3.43 14.82 -10.96
C LEU A 144 -1.98 15.30 -10.90
N ARG A 145 -1.58 16.10 -11.88
CA ARG A 145 -0.23 16.57 -12.20
C ARG A 145 0.78 15.48 -12.51
N ILE A 146 0.71 14.31 -11.88
CA ILE A 146 1.67 13.24 -12.00
C ILE A 146 0.94 11.89 -12.06
N ALA A 147 1.39 11.02 -12.94
CA ALA A 147 0.95 9.63 -13.04
C ALA A 147 2.14 8.73 -13.33
N ALA A 148 2.02 7.45 -12.98
CA ALA A 148 3.05 6.46 -13.21
C ALA A 148 2.47 5.17 -13.78
N ALA A 149 3.31 4.40 -14.48
CA ALA A 149 3.02 3.05 -14.94
C ALA A 149 4.27 2.18 -14.75
N GLU A 150 4.07 0.91 -14.43
CA GLU A 150 5.16 -0.02 -14.14
C GLU A 150 5.06 -1.23 -15.07
N VAL A 151 6.21 -1.74 -15.48
CA VAL A 151 6.30 -2.93 -16.32
C VAL A 151 7.39 -3.83 -15.71
N PRO A 152 7.06 -5.09 -15.34
CA PRO A 152 5.76 -5.74 -15.50
C PRO A 152 4.70 -5.24 -14.50
N GLN A 153 3.42 -5.27 -14.91
CA GLN A 153 2.23 -5.24 -14.05
C GLN A 153 1.21 -6.33 -14.43
N ASN A 154 1.60 -7.21 -15.37
CA ASN A 154 0.87 -8.39 -15.81
C ASN A 154 1.88 -9.50 -16.16
N ARG A 155 1.39 -10.64 -16.68
CA ARG A 155 2.23 -11.79 -17.07
C ARG A 155 2.19 -12.04 -18.58
N LEU A 156 2.38 -10.99 -19.37
CA LEU A 156 2.49 -11.12 -20.83
C LEU A 156 3.89 -11.59 -21.22
N ALA A 157 4.01 -12.26 -22.37
CA ALA A 157 5.29 -12.80 -22.85
C ALA A 157 6.34 -11.71 -23.07
N SER A 158 5.94 -10.48 -23.42
CA SER A 158 6.86 -9.34 -23.54
C SER A 158 7.27 -8.70 -22.21
N THR A 159 6.64 -9.08 -21.10
CA THR A 159 6.84 -8.44 -19.78
C THR A 159 7.55 -9.34 -18.78
N VAL A 160 7.50 -10.66 -18.96
CA VAL A 160 8.14 -11.65 -18.10
C VAL A 160 8.68 -12.82 -18.95
N PRO A 161 10.00 -12.87 -19.24
CA PRO A 161 11.00 -11.83 -18.95
C PRO A 161 10.73 -10.55 -19.75
N LEU A 162 11.30 -9.43 -19.30
CA LEU A 162 11.12 -8.14 -19.94
C LEU A 162 11.79 -8.10 -21.32
N GLU A 163 11.03 -7.79 -22.36
CA GLU A 163 11.56 -7.71 -23.72
C GLU A 163 12.54 -6.52 -23.87
N LYS A 164 13.75 -6.80 -24.37
CA LYS A 164 14.75 -5.77 -24.68
C LYS A 164 14.40 -5.00 -25.96
N GLY A 165 14.78 -3.72 -26.03
CA GLY A 165 14.61 -2.88 -27.21
C GLY A 165 13.71 -1.67 -26.99
N ALA A 166 13.19 -1.11 -28.08
CA ALA A 166 12.48 0.17 -28.07
C ALA A 166 10.99 0.02 -27.73
N TRP A 167 10.66 0.23 -26.45
CA TRP A 167 9.28 0.32 -25.98
C TRP A 167 8.62 1.62 -26.42
N SER A 168 7.32 1.57 -26.71
CA SER A 168 6.52 2.75 -27.12
C SER A 168 5.58 3.17 -26.01
N ILE A 169 5.65 4.43 -25.59
CA ILE A 169 4.85 5.00 -24.50
C ILE A 169 4.02 6.15 -25.04
N THR A 170 2.72 6.16 -24.80
CA THR A 170 1.82 7.28 -25.13
C THR A 170 1.20 7.84 -23.86
N VAL A 171 1.17 9.16 -23.75
CA VAL A 171 0.64 9.89 -22.60
C VAL A 171 -0.52 10.79 -23.00
N ALA A 172 -1.43 11.09 -22.06
CA ALA A 172 -2.50 12.06 -22.22
C ALA A 172 -2.47 13.09 -21.09
N GLY A 173 -2.99 14.28 -21.39
CA GLY A 173 -3.03 15.43 -20.49
C GLY A 173 -3.11 16.73 -21.28
N LYS A 174 -3.04 17.86 -20.58
CA LYS A 174 -3.07 19.20 -21.18
C LYS A 174 -1.68 19.60 -21.69
N GLY A 175 -1.60 20.01 -22.96
CA GLY A 175 -0.38 20.61 -23.52
C GLY A 175 0.80 19.64 -23.64
N THR A 176 1.98 20.12 -23.26
CA THR A 176 3.24 19.36 -23.34
C THR A 176 3.62 18.84 -21.97
N LEU A 177 3.75 17.52 -21.86
CA LEU A 177 4.01 16.78 -20.62
C LEU A 177 5.50 16.44 -20.52
N SER A 178 6.04 16.42 -19.30
CA SER A 178 7.38 15.88 -19.04
C SER A 178 7.28 14.37 -18.85
N VAL A 179 8.09 13.59 -19.55
CA VAL A 179 8.09 12.13 -19.44
C VAL A 179 9.49 11.67 -19.05
N SER A 180 9.57 10.76 -18.09
CA SER A 180 10.81 10.11 -17.69
C SER A 180 10.55 8.65 -17.39
N ALA A 181 11.58 7.83 -17.47
CA ALA A 181 11.52 6.44 -17.04
C ALA A 181 12.71 6.12 -16.14
N ARG A 182 12.51 5.14 -15.29
CA ARG A 182 13.58 4.53 -14.51
C ARG A 182 13.57 3.03 -14.71
N VAL A 183 14.70 2.50 -15.16
CA VAL A 183 14.85 1.08 -15.52
C VAL A 183 15.63 0.37 -14.42
N GLN A 184 14.99 -0.60 -13.77
CA GLN A 184 15.66 -1.50 -12.84
C GLN A 184 16.51 -2.47 -13.64
N ILE A 185 17.81 -2.54 -13.32
CA ILE A 185 18.77 -3.42 -14.00
C ILE A 185 19.42 -4.37 -13.01
N SER A 186 19.86 -5.52 -13.50
CA SER A 186 20.81 -6.40 -12.82
C SER A 186 22.08 -6.58 -13.67
N GLY A 187 23.03 -7.39 -13.21
CA GLY A 187 24.25 -7.66 -13.98
C GLY A 187 23.98 -8.41 -15.29
N ASP A 188 23.00 -9.32 -15.28
CA ASP A 188 22.74 -10.32 -16.32
C ASP A 188 21.28 -10.38 -16.78
N GLY A 189 20.40 -9.53 -16.25
CA GLY A 189 18.95 -9.58 -16.50
C GLY A 189 18.18 -10.53 -15.59
N GLU A 190 18.85 -11.20 -14.66
CA GLU A 190 18.23 -12.07 -13.66
C GLU A 190 18.19 -11.41 -12.27
N PHE A 191 17.24 -11.85 -11.43
CA PHE A 191 17.12 -11.35 -10.07
C PHE A 191 17.97 -12.15 -9.08
N HIS A 192 18.93 -11.47 -8.44
CA HIS A 192 19.85 -12.06 -7.45
C HIS A 192 19.60 -11.63 -6.01
N GLY A 193 18.42 -11.05 -5.75
CA GLY A 193 18.15 -10.32 -4.51
C GLY A 193 18.29 -8.81 -4.67
N GLY A 194 18.08 -8.09 -3.59
CA GLY A 194 18.26 -6.65 -3.54
C GLY A 194 18.09 -6.11 -2.13
N ALA A 195 18.33 -4.82 -1.96
CA ALA A 195 18.14 -4.13 -0.69
C ALA A 195 17.19 -2.95 -0.88
N LEU A 196 16.11 -2.92 -0.10
CA LEU A 196 15.15 -1.81 -0.08
C LEU A 196 15.52 -0.83 1.02
N ASP A 197 15.95 0.36 0.61
CA ASP A 197 16.13 1.49 1.51
C ASP A 197 14.79 2.17 1.80
N MET A 198 14.67 2.81 2.96
CA MET A 198 13.43 3.43 3.41
C MET A 198 13.68 4.80 4.04
N HIS A 199 12.90 5.79 3.62
CA HIS A 199 12.79 7.07 4.31
C HIS A 199 11.46 7.12 5.05
N VAL A 200 11.52 7.20 6.37
CA VAL A 200 10.36 7.23 7.25
C VAL A 200 10.12 8.67 7.72
N TYR A 201 8.93 9.20 7.49
CA TYR A 201 8.53 10.54 7.88
C TYR A 201 7.62 10.46 9.10
N LEU A 202 8.01 11.15 10.18
CA LEU A 202 7.34 11.12 11.47
C LEU A 202 6.81 12.52 11.80
N PRO A 203 5.50 12.73 11.89
CA PRO A 203 4.98 14.00 12.36
C PRO A 203 5.34 14.19 13.82
N ARG A 204 5.84 15.38 14.17
CA ARG A 204 6.18 15.68 15.57
C ARG A 204 5.00 15.39 16.50
N GLY A 205 5.26 14.65 17.58
CA GLY A 205 4.21 14.21 18.50
C GLY A 205 3.48 12.93 18.06
N LEU A 206 4.03 12.16 17.11
CA LEU A 206 3.55 10.84 16.72
C LEU A 206 3.55 9.93 17.95
N VAL A 207 2.40 9.34 18.26
CA VAL A 207 2.28 8.34 19.33
C VAL A 207 2.46 6.95 18.75
N VAL A 208 3.23 6.10 19.40
CA VAL A 208 3.37 4.68 19.03
C VAL A 208 3.13 3.81 20.26
N GLU A 209 2.64 2.59 20.03
CA GLU A 209 2.44 1.53 21.03
C GLU A 209 3.01 0.22 20.46
N ASP A 210 3.27 -0.76 21.32
CA ASP A 210 3.69 -2.14 21.01
C ASP A 210 5.15 -2.23 20.53
N PRO A 211 6.03 -2.97 21.24
CA PRO A 211 5.74 -3.86 22.38
C PRO A 211 5.60 -3.15 23.74
N GLY A 212 5.88 -1.85 23.80
CA GLY A 212 5.81 -1.05 25.03
C GLY A 212 4.48 -0.32 25.24
N SER A 213 4.40 0.45 26.33
CA SER A 213 3.29 1.38 26.58
C SER A 213 3.29 2.54 25.57
N PRO A 214 2.14 3.20 25.32
CA PRO A 214 2.06 4.39 24.49
C PRO A 214 3.11 5.45 24.84
N HIS A 215 3.84 5.93 23.84
CA HIS A 215 4.82 7.00 23.99
C HIS A 215 4.97 7.79 22.70
N VAL A 216 5.58 8.97 22.81
CA VAL A 216 5.83 9.87 21.67
C VAL A 216 7.21 9.61 21.09
N VAL A 217 7.28 9.50 19.76
CA VAL A 217 8.53 9.33 19.01
C VAL A 217 8.71 10.48 18.02
N ASP A 218 9.97 10.88 17.84
CA ASP A 218 10.45 11.82 16.84
C ASP A 218 11.56 11.16 16.01
N ALA A 219 11.98 11.81 14.92
CA ALA A 219 12.99 11.24 14.04
C ALA A 219 14.34 10.96 14.72
N ALA A 220 14.73 11.80 15.70
CA ALA A 220 16.00 11.65 16.42
C ALA A 220 16.05 10.43 17.35
N ARG A 221 14.89 9.90 17.75
CA ARG A 221 14.76 8.72 18.62
C ARG A 221 14.31 7.47 17.87
N ALA A 222 13.65 7.63 16.72
CA ALA A 222 13.01 6.54 15.97
C ALA A 222 13.93 5.35 15.68
N GLU A 223 15.22 5.57 15.39
CA GLU A 223 16.17 4.48 15.11
C GLU A 223 16.38 3.52 16.29
N ARG A 224 16.28 4.02 17.52
CA ARG A 224 16.46 3.23 18.75
C ARG A 224 15.13 2.91 19.44
N ASP A 225 14.02 3.25 18.80
CA ASP A 225 12.71 3.07 19.37
C ASP A 225 12.21 1.65 19.11
N ALA A 226 11.94 0.89 20.18
CA ALA A 226 11.55 -0.51 20.06
C ALA A 226 10.23 -0.71 19.31
N SER A 227 9.31 0.26 19.39
CA SER A 227 8.01 0.18 18.71
C SER A 227 8.12 0.44 17.21
N ILE A 228 9.00 1.37 16.82
CA ILE A 228 9.35 1.59 15.41
C ILE A 228 10.15 0.40 14.85
N GLU A 229 11.16 -0.07 15.59
CA GLU A 229 12.02 -1.19 15.16
C GLU A 229 11.22 -2.47 14.94
N ALA A 230 10.31 -2.82 15.85
CA ALA A 230 9.46 -4.01 15.72
C ALA A 230 8.61 -4.01 14.43
N ARG A 231 8.10 -2.84 14.02
CA ARG A 231 7.29 -2.67 12.79
C ARG A 231 8.15 -2.81 11.55
N LEU A 232 9.31 -2.15 11.53
CA LEU A 232 10.26 -2.26 10.44
C LEU A 232 10.77 -3.70 10.29
N ASP A 233 11.04 -4.39 11.40
CA ASP A 233 11.46 -5.78 11.38
C ASP A 233 10.36 -6.72 10.89
N ALA A 234 9.10 -6.49 11.24
CA ALA A 234 7.99 -7.24 10.68
C ALA A 234 7.88 -7.05 9.17
N PHE A 235 7.91 -5.79 8.72
CA PHE A 235 7.89 -5.43 7.29
C PHE A 235 9.05 -6.10 6.53
N TYR A 236 10.29 -5.91 6.97
CA TYR A 236 11.46 -6.41 6.25
C TYR A 236 11.59 -7.93 6.28
N ARG A 237 11.21 -8.60 7.39
CA ARG A 237 11.16 -10.07 7.43
C ARG A 237 10.15 -10.62 6.43
N ALA A 238 8.97 -10.00 6.35
CA ALA A 238 7.95 -10.39 5.38
C ALA A 238 8.40 -10.12 3.94
N LEU A 239 9.00 -8.95 3.67
CA LEU A 239 9.56 -8.60 2.37
C LEU A 239 10.63 -9.61 1.92
N GLU A 240 11.62 -9.88 2.76
CA GLU A 240 12.72 -10.80 2.44
C GLU A 240 12.20 -12.20 2.16
N ALA A 241 11.30 -12.70 3.00
CA ALA A 241 10.83 -14.07 2.88
C ALA A 241 9.87 -14.29 1.70
N THR A 242 9.20 -13.23 1.21
CA THR A 242 8.28 -13.29 0.07
C THR A 242 8.95 -12.93 -1.26
N THR A 243 9.89 -11.98 -1.27
CA THR A 243 10.49 -11.44 -2.50
C THR A 243 11.97 -11.77 -2.67
N GLY A 244 12.71 -12.01 -1.58
CA GLY A 244 14.17 -12.08 -1.57
C GLY A 244 14.87 -10.72 -1.48
N ILE A 245 14.11 -9.63 -1.27
CA ILE A 245 14.65 -8.28 -1.05
C ILE A 245 14.89 -8.09 0.46
N VAL A 246 16.13 -7.80 0.83
CA VAL A 246 16.54 -7.63 2.23
C VAL A 246 16.39 -6.19 2.70
N ARG A 247 16.55 -5.98 4.01
CA ARG A 247 16.59 -4.65 4.64
C ARG A 247 17.82 -3.86 4.18
N GLY A 248 17.56 -2.73 3.53
CA GLY A 248 18.54 -1.69 3.24
C GLY A 248 18.65 -0.66 4.37
N ASP A 249 19.07 0.54 4.01
CA ASP A 249 19.28 1.66 4.92
C ASP A 249 17.92 2.31 5.27
N VAL A 250 17.67 2.54 6.56
CA VAL A 250 16.46 3.22 7.04
C VAL A 250 16.85 4.55 7.66
N THR A 251 16.20 5.63 7.23
CA THR A 251 16.43 6.97 7.77
C THR A 251 15.11 7.62 8.17
N PHE A 252 15.15 8.48 9.16
CA PHE A 252 13.97 9.05 9.81
C PHE A 252 13.99 10.57 9.68
N HIS A 253 12.82 11.16 9.42
CA HIS A 253 12.66 12.58 9.14
C HIS A 253 11.48 13.16 9.91
N ASP A 254 11.69 14.26 10.63
CA ASP A 254 10.59 14.97 11.28
C ASP A 254 9.79 15.74 10.23
N VAL A 255 8.46 15.66 10.33
CA VAL A 255 7.54 16.45 9.50
C VAL A 255 6.54 17.21 10.36
N ASP A 256 5.71 18.00 9.68
CA ASP A 256 4.74 18.87 10.34
C ASP A 256 3.76 18.06 11.23
N PRO A 257 3.50 18.50 12.48
CA PRO A 257 2.59 17.81 13.40
C PRO A 257 1.14 17.72 12.91
N SER A 258 0.75 18.49 11.89
CA SER A 258 -0.57 18.37 11.25
C SER A 258 -0.76 17.01 10.57
N PHE A 259 0.31 16.33 10.16
CA PHE A 259 0.23 15.00 9.56
C PHE A 259 0.01 13.86 10.57
N ARG A 260 -0.09 14.14 11.89
CA ARG A 260 -0.55 13.11 12.86
C ARG A 260 -1.96 12.62 12.59
N ARG A 261 -2.78 13.44 11.93
CA ARG A 261 -4.12 13.09 11.51
C ARG A 261 -4.38 13.61 10.11
N ILE A 262 -4.48 12.70 9.15
CA ILE A 262 -4.72 13.03 7.75
C ILE A 262 -6.19 12.72 7.44
N ALA A 263 -7.02 13.76 7.32
CA ALA A 263 -8.47 13.61 7.18
C ALA A 263 -9.02 13.88 5.77
N THR A 264 -8.17 14.29 4.83
CA THR A 264 -8.60 14.63 3.47
C THR A 264 -7.56 14.17 2.46
N LYS A 265 -7.98 13.94 1.20
CA LYS A 265 -7.06 13.65 0.11
C LYS A 265 -6.01 14.75 -0.10
N ARG A 266 -6.40 16.02 0.06
CA ARG A 266 -5.45 17.15 0.00
C ARG A 266 -4.39 17.10 1.10
N ALA A 267 -4.78 16.72 2.32
CA ALA A 267 -3.81 16.55 3.42
C ALA A 267 -2.88 15.35 3.17
N LEU A 268 -3.39 14.27 2.56
CA LEU A 268 -2.57 13.14 2.15
C LEU A 268 -1.56 13.54 1.07
N ASP A 269 -2.00 14.27 0.05
CA ASP A 269 -1.14 14.78 -1.01
C ASP A 269 -0.04 15.69 -0.46
N ALA A 270 -0.37 16.54 0.52
CA ALA A 270 0.59 17.36 1.22
C ALA A 270 1.59 16.54 2.06
N ALA A 271 1.12 15.44 2.67
CA ALA A 271 1.98 14.53 3.43
C ALA A 271 3.00 13.81 2.53
N PHE A 272 2.59 13.32 1.35
CA PHE A 272 3.53 12.76 0.37
C PHE A 272 4.52 13.80 -0.16
N ALA A 273 4.04 15.02 -0.42
CA ALA A 273 4.88 16.14 -0.84
C ALA A 273 5.87 16.60 0.24
N ALA A 274 5.69 16.22 1.52
CA ALA A 274 6.62 16.56 2.60
C ALA A 274 8.01 15.93 2.43
N SER A 275 8.15 14.95 1.53
CA SER A 275 9.45 14.41 1.11
C SER A 275 10.31 15.40 0.31
N ALA A 276 9.74 16.52 -0.15
CA ALA A 276 10.43 17.53 -0.95
C ALA A 276 11.65 18.11 -0.21
N GLY A 277 12.82 18.02 -0.84
CA GLY A 277 14.06 18.61 -0.32
C GLY A 277 14.68 17.91 0.90
N VAL A 278 14.04 16.85 1.41
CA VAL A 278 14.56 16.02 2.49
C VAL A 278 15.52 14.96 1.95
N VAL A 279 15.14 14.38 0.81
CA VAL A 279 15.92 13.36 0.09
C VAL A 279 16.05 13.86 -1.35
N ALA A 280 17.23 13.64 -1.95
CA ALA A 280 17.42 13.94 -3.36
C ALA A 280 16.47 13.10 -4.21
N ASP A 281 15.86 13.73 -5.22
CA ASP A 281 15.02 13.03 -6.16
C ASP A 281 15.78 11.92 -6.87
N GLY A 282 15.15 10.78 -7.08
CA GLY A 282 15.78 9.64 -7.72
C GLY A 282 16.65 8.77 -6.79
N HIS A 283 16.56 8.92 -5.48
CA HIS A 283 17.13 7.91 -4.57
C HIS A 283 16.32 6.60 -4.61
N GLN A 284 16.97 5.45 -4.73
CA GLN A 284 16.30 4.13 -4.78
C GLN A 284 15.84 3.70 -3.38
N SER A 285 14.67 4.21 -3.00
CA SER A 285 14.07 3.99 -1.69
C SER A 285 12.55 4.11 -1.77
N VAL A 286 11.87 3.50 -0.79
CA VAL A 286 10.47 3.79 -0.52
C VAL A 286 10.33 4.90 0.51
N HIS A 287 9.33 5.77 0.31
CA HIS A 287 9.00 6.87 1.22
C HIS A 287 7.75 6.50 2.02
N VAL A 288 7.86 6.50 3.34
CA VAL A 288 6.81 6.03 4.25
C VAL A 288 6.41 7.15 5.21
N MET A 289 5.19 7.65 5.10
CA MET A 289 4.59 8.56 6.07
C MET A 289 3.92 7.77 7.20
N LEU A 290 4.42 7.87 8.42
CA LEU A 290 3.72 7.34 9.59
C LEU A 290 2.77 8.41 10.13
N THR A 291 1.55 8.02 10.47
CA THR A 291 0.55 8.92 11.06
C THR A 291 -0.18 8.21 12.20
N ASN A 292 -0.89 8.93 13.07
CA ASN A 292 -1.76 8.26 14.05
C ASN A 292 -3.13 7.92 13.49
N GLU A 293 -3.54 8.61 12.42
CA GLU A 293 -4.89 8.45 11.91
C GLU A 293 -4.99 8.84 10.43
N LEU A 294 -5.41 7.91 9.58
CA LEU A 294 -5.95 8.21 8.25
C LEU A 294 -7.49 8.28 8.38
N ALA A 295 -7.99 9.50 8.48
CA ALA A 295 -9.38 9.80 8.82
C ALA A 295 -10.29 10.06 7.61
N PHE A 296 -9.79 9.86 6.38
CA PHE A 296 -10.60 9.84 5.17
C PHE A 296 -11.07 8.42 4.86
N GLY A 297 -12.17 8.30 4.11
CA GLY A 297 -12.90 7.05 3.97
C GLY A 297 -13.44 6.53 5.31
N ASN A 298 -13.81 5.25 5.36
CA ASN A 298 -14.33 4.60 6.58
C ASN A 298 -13.23 4.27 7.62
N GLY A 299 -12.12 5.02 7.65
CA GLY A 299 -10.89 4.70 8.36
C GLY A 299 -10.06 3.67 7.59
N THR A 300 -9.00 4.13 6.93
CA THR A 300 -8.04 3.27 6.22
C THR A 300 -6.81 3.03 7.11
N TRP A 301 -6.20 1.86 7.00
CA TRP A 301 -4.98 1.51 7.72
C TRP A 301 -3.76 2.01 6.96
N GLY A 302 -3.79 1.83 5.64
CA GLY A 302 -2.74 2.25 4.74
C GLY A 302 -3.28 2.90 3.48
N VAL A 303 -2.40 3.60 2.78
CA VAL A 303 -2.64 4.08 1.42
C VAL A 303 -1.32 4.25 0.67
N ALA A 304 -1.22 3.66 -0.52
CA ALA A 304 -0.22 4.01 -1.51
C ALA A 304 -0.63 5.26 -2.29
N SER A 305 0.36 6.05 -2.71
CA SER A 305 0.12 7.26 -3.50
C SER A 305 -0.41 6.99 -4.92
N GLY A 306 -0.32 5.74 -5.39
CA GLY A 306 -0.79 5.28 -6.70
C GLY A 306 -0.53 3.79 -6.89
N ILE A 307 -1.07 3.20 -7.97
CA ILE A 307 -0.89 1.80 -8.37
C ILE A 307 -0.41 1.72 -9.84
N PRO A 308 0.87 1.98 -10.11
CA PRO A 308 1.96 2.22 -9.18
C PRO A 308 2.05 3.68 -8.74
N GLY A 309 2.89 3.94 -7.75
CA GLY A 309 3.37 5.29 -7.46
C GLY A 309 4.48 5.73 -8.43
N ALA A 310 4.89 6.99 -8.31
CA ALA A 310 6.04 7.51 -9.05
C ALA A 310 7.31 7.06 -8.32
N ALA A 311 7.79 5.86 -8.68
CA ALA A 311 8.91 5.21 -8.00
C ALA A 311 10.08 6.18 -7.87
N THR A 312 10.66 6.27 -6.68
CA THR A 312 11.85 7.09 -6.35
C THR A 312 11.71 8.59 -6.57
N ARG A 313 10.52 9.08 -6.94
CA ARG A 313 10.22 10.51 -7.01
C ARG A 313 9.87 11.02 -5.63
N THR A 314 10.41 12.17 -5.29
CA THR A 314 10.21 12.87 -4.02
C THR A 314 9.45 14.17 -4.21
N GLY A 315 8.82 14.66 -3.15
CA GLY A 315 8.14 15.95 -3.14
C GLY A 315 6.89 16.03 -4.00
N THR A 316 6.29 14.90 -4.37
CA THR A 316 5.07 14.87 -5.18
C THR A 316 3.94 14.16 -4.45
N ARG A 317 2.71 14.31 -4.95
CA ARG A 317 1.55 13.56 -4.45
C ARG A 317 1.57 12.07 -4.82
N ALA A 318 2.48 11.65 -5.71
CA ALA A 318 2.70 10.26 -6.09
C ALA A 318 3.95 9.65 -5.41
N SER A 319 4.41 10.26 -4.31
CA SER A 319 5.65 9.92 -3.61
C SER A 319 5.39 9.16 -2.31
N GLY A 320 5.15 7.85 -2.41
CA GLY A 320 5.30 6.90 -1.31
C GLY A 320 4.00 6.27 -0.81
N VAL A 321 4.05 5.85 0.45
CA VAL A 321 2.96 5.17 1.16
C VAL A 321 2.73 5.84 2.51
N ALA A 322 1.49 5.86 2.99
CA ALA A 322 1.14 6.35 4.33
C ALA A 322 0.50 5.24 5.14
N LEU A 323 0.88 5.13 6.42
CA LEU A 323 0.41 4.10 7.34
C LEU A 323 -0.08 4.72 8.65
N ALA A 324 -1.30 4.38 9.05
CA ALA A 324 -1.86 4.74 10.34
C ALA A 324 -1.38 3.78 11.44
N LEU A 325 -0.70 4.33 12.44
CA LEU A 325 -0.36 3.70 13.70
C LEU A 325 -1.47 4.01 14.70
N THR A 326 -2.49 3.16 14.76
CA THR A 326 -3.46 3.22 15.85
C THR A 326 -2.79 2.66 17.09
N GLY A 327 -2.87 3.38 18.21
CA GLY A 327 -2.04 3.18 19.41
C GLY A 327 -2.39 1.93 20.22
N ASP A 328 -2.41 0.78 19.57
CA ASP A 328 -2.80 -0.56 20.04
C ASP A 328 -2.82 -1.60 18.90
N ASN A 329 -2.31 -1.25 17.70
CA ASN A 329 -1.97 -2.24 16.69
C ASN A 329 -0.70 -2.98 17.07
N PHE A 330 -0.69 -4.28 16.76
CA PHE A 330 0.52 -5.07 16.83
C PHE A 330 1.49 -4.62 15.74
N ALA A 331 2.76 -4.50 16.10
CA ALA A 331 3.84 -4.13 15.19
C ALA A 331 3.92 -5.08 13.98
N SER A 332 3.62 -6.37 14.17
CA SER A 332 3.56 -7.34 13.07
C SER A 332 2.48 -7.02 12.05
N ALA A 333 1.34 -6.54 12.51
CA ALA A 333 0.20 -6.23 11.67
C ALA A 333 0.44 -4.93 10.89
N ASP A 334 0.98 -3.90 11.55
CA ASP A 334 1.41 -2.65 10.90
C ASP A 334 2.50 -2.92 9.85
N GLY A 335 3.47 -3.80 10.13
CA GLY A 335 4.52 -4.16 9.17
C GLY A 335 3.99 -4.88 7.92
N LEU A 336 2.97 -5.74 8.07
CA LEU A 336 2.31 -6.40 6.95
C LEU A 336 1.40 -5.45 6.16
N ALA A 337 0.68 -4.56 6.85
CA ALA A 337 -0.07 -3.50 6.22
C ALA A 337 0.84 -2.58 5.40
N LEU A 338 2.01 -2.22 5.94
CA LEU A 338 3.00 -1.46 5.19
C LEU A 338 3.46 -2.22 3.94
N LEU A 339 3.71 -3.53 4.03
CA LEU A 339 4.11 -4.33 2.89
C LEU A 339 3.01 -4.41 1.80
N HIS A 340 1.74 -4.45 2.21
CA HIS A 340 0.59 -4.37 1.31
C HIS A 340 0.58 -3.05 0.54
N GLU A 341 0.73 -1.92 1.24
CA GLU A 341 0.78 -0.60 0.58
C GLU A 341 2.01 -0.43 -0.30
N VAL A 342 3.17 -0.99 0.09
CA VAL A 342 4.34 -1.02 -0.78
C VAL A 342 4.07 -1.87 -2.02
N GLY A 343 3.31 -2.97 -1.89
CA GLY A 343 2.80 -3.75 -3.03
C GLY A 343 2.01 -2.90 -4.02
N HIS A 344 1.07 -2.10 -3.53
CA HIS A 344 0.36 -1.12 -4.35
C HIS A 344 1.31 -0.11 -5.00
N PHE A 345 2.25 0.44 -4.23
CA PHE A 345 3.20 1.42 -4.72
C PHE A 345 4.08 0.91 -5.87
N VAL A 346 4.41 -0.39 -5.88
CA VAL A 346 5.14 -1.07 -6.98
C VAL A 346 4.21 -1.67 -8.06
N GLY A 347 2.92 -1.33 -8.02
CA GLY A 347 1.99 -1.63 -9.10
C GLY A 347 1.15 -2.90 -8.95
N LEU A 348 1.12 -3.53 -7.77
CA LEU A 348 0.19 -4.64 -7.49
C LEU A 348 -1.21 -4.11 -7.17
N ASN A 349 -2.22 -4.73 -7.76
CA ASN A 349 -3.62 -4.46 -7.45
C ASN A 349 -4.13 -5.45 -6.39
N HIS A 350 -5.32 -5.21 -5.83
CA HIS A 350 -5.92 -6.24 -5.00
C HIS A 350 -6.25 -7.48 -5.84
N THR A 351 -5.92 -8.67 -5.33
CA THR A 351 -6.22 -9.94 -6.03
C THR A 351 -7.71 -10.12 -6.28
N THR A 352 -8.53 -9.74 -5.29
CA THR A 352 -9.97 -9.54 -5.42
C THR A 352 -10.33 -8.19 -4.87
N GLU A 353 -11.16 -7.42 -5.56
CA GLU A 353 -11.68 -6.16 -5.04
C GLU A 353 -12.97 -6.34 -4.24
N LEU A 354 -13.28 -5.35 -3.39
CA LEU A 354 -14.56 -5.31 -2.67
C LEU A 354 -15.76 -5.01 -3.56
N VAL A 355 -15.51 -4.65 -4.83
CA VAL A 355 -16.54 -4.42 -5.83
C VAL A 355 -16.60 -5.64 -6.75
N ALA A 356 -17.81 -6.17 -6.93
CA ALA A 356 -18.08 -7.34 -7.76
C ALA A 356 -17.40 -7.26 -9.14
N GLY A 357 -16.68 -8.32 -9.52
CA GLY A 357 -16.10 -8.44 -10.85
C GLY A 357 -14.82 -7.63 -11.09
N TYR A 358 -14.28 -6.97 -10.06
CA TYR A 358 -12.97 -6.34 -10.12
C TYR A 358 -11.93 -7.23 -9.41
N ALA A 359 -10.79 -7.39 -10.06
CA ALA A 359 -9.66 -8.20 -9.63
C ALA A 359 -8.38 -7.66 -10.28
N ASP A 360 -7.23 -8.14 -9.82
CA ASP A 360 -5.95 -7.84 -10.43
C ASP A 360 -5.83 -8.47 -11.84
N PRO A 361 -4.89 -8.00 -12.69
CA PRO A 361 -4.74 -8.52 -14.05
C PRO A 361 -3.97 -9.86 -14.11
N LEU A 362 -3.70 -10.52 -12.99
CA LEU A 362 -2.74 -11.62 -12.94
C LEU A 362 -3.47 -12.97 -13.03
N ALA A 363 -3.04 -13.83 -13.95
CA ALA A 363 -3.71 -15.12 -14.15
C ALA A 363 -3.41 -16.16 -13.04
N ASP A 364 -2.35 -15.94 -12.26
CA ASP A 364 -1.91 -16.85 -11.19
C ASP A 364 -2.38 -16.44 -9.78
N THR A 365 -3.21 -15.41 -9.70
CA THR A 365 -3.93 -14.98 -8.50
C THR A 365 -5.40 -15.35 -8.71
N PRO A 366 -5.91 -16.39 -8.03
CA PRO A 366 -7.32 -16.69 -8.11
C PRO A 366 -8.11 -15.52 -7.53
N SER A 367 -9.29 -15.22 -8.06
CA SER A 367 -10.19 -14.23 -7.49
C SER A 367 -11.44 -14.91 -6.92
N CYS A 368 -12.13 -14.22 -6.01
CA CYS A 368 -13.39 -14.72 -5.49
C CYS A 368 -14.45 -14.73 -6.60
N SER A 369 -15.10 -15.88 -6.80
CA SER A 369 -16.14 -16.05 -7.83
C SER A 369 -17.43 -15.30 -7.50
N GLU A 370 -17.67 -15.05 -6.21
CA GLU A 370 -18.81 -14.29 -5.73
C GLU A 370 -18.39 -12.86 -5.42
N THR A 371 -19.34 -11.92 -5.55
CA THR A 371 -19.15 -10.59 -4.99
C THR A 371 -18.79 -10.74 -3.52
N ILE A 372 -17.69 -10.14 -3.07
CA ILE A 372 -17.38 -10.04 -1.66
C ILE A 372 -18.51 -9.24 -1.00
N ASP A 373 -19.46 -9.96 -0.43
CA ASP A 373 -20.58 -9.37 0.28
C ASP A 373 -20.11 -9.07 1.70
N ARG A 374 -19.86 -7.78 1.97
CA ARG A 374 -19.46 -7.31 3.31
C ARG A 374 -20.47 -7.69 4.39
N SER A 375 -21.71 -8.03 4.04
CA SER A 375 -22.72 -8.50 4.97
C SER A 375 -22.69 -10.01 5.25
N ARG A 376 -21.92 -10.77 4.46
CA ARG A 376 -21.78 -12.22 4.59
C ARG A 376 -20.31 -12.56 4.83
N PRO A 377 -19.87 -12.63 6.10
CA PRO A 377 -18.46 -12.85 6.41
C PRO A 377 -17.90 -14.16 5.85
N SER A 378 -18.78 -15.14 5.61
CA SER A 378 -18.43 -16.38 4.95
C SER A 378 -17.83 -16.17 3.55
N THR A 379 -18.19 -15.10 2.82
CA THR A 379 -17.66 -14.87 1.47
C THR A 379 -16.17 -14.54 1.49
N PHE A 380 -15.69 -13.80 2.50
CA PHE A 380 -14.25 -13.57 2.69
C PHE A 380 -13.52 -14.85 3.07
N ALA A 381 -14.09 -15.61 4.02
CA ALA A 381 -13.45 -16.83 4.52
C ALA A 381 -13.35 -17.93 3.45
N SER A 382 -14.27 -17.93 2.48
CA SER A 382 -14.26 -18.88 1.36
C SER A 382 -13.44 -18.41 0.15
N CYS A 383 -12.91 -17.18 0.15
CA CYS A 383 -12.12 -16.68 -0.96
C CYS A 383 -10.80 -17.48 -1.10
N PRO A 384 -10.47 -17.95 -2.31
CA PRO A 384 -9.28 -18.76 -2.54
C PRO A 384 -7.96 -17.97 -2.36
N ASP A 385 -8.02 -16.65 -2.43
CA ASP A 385 -6.91 -15.70 -2.34
C ASP A 385 -6.87 -14.91 -1.03
N LYS A 386 -7.69 -15.25 -0.03
CA LYS A 386 -7.73 -14.56 1.27
C LYS A 386 -6.37 -14.52 2.01
N ASP A 387 -5.46 -15.43 1.65
CA ASP A 387 -4.11 -15.55 2.22
C ASP A 387 -3.05 -14.81 1.37
N ASN A 388 -3.45 -14.15 0.27
CA ASN A 388 -2.57 -13.34 -0.54
C ASN A 388 -2.27 -12.00 0.17
N LEU A 389 -1.02 -11.54 0.12
CA LEU A 389 -0.62 -10.23 0.66
C LEU A 389 -1.54 -9.12 0.14
N MET A 390 -1.90 -9.17 -1.14
CA MET A 390 -2.68 -8.14 -1.81
C MET A 390 -4.19 -8.35 -1.68
N PHE A 391 -4.66 -9.28 -0.85
CA PHE A 391 -6.08 -9.35 -0.55
C PHE A 391 -6.51 -8.08 0.22
N PRO A 392 -7.67 -7.46 -0.06
CA PRO A 392 -8.06 -6.14 0.47
C PRO A 392 -8.43 -6.17 1.96
N THR A 393 -8.26 -7.33 2.60
CA THR A 393 -8.44 -7.52 4.03
C THR A 393 -7.21 -8.26 4.55
N LEU A 394 -6.54 -7.68 5.54
CA LEU A 394 -5.46 -8.37 6.24
C LEU A 394 -6.10 -9.34 7.24
N VAL A 395 -6.63 -10.47 6.77
CA VAL A 395 -7.38 -11.44 7.61
C VAL A 395 -6.67 -12.77 7.80
N SER A 396 -5.53 -12.98 7.12
CA SER A 396 -4.88 -14.28 7.12
C SER A 396 -3.64 -14.37 8.00
N GLU A 397 -3.53 -15.51 8.67
CA GLU A 397 -2.35 -15.97 9.40
C GLU A 397 -1.21 -16.41 8.47
N SER A 398 -1.49 -16.59 7.17
CA SER A 398 -0.52 -16.94 6.14
C SER A 398 -0.34 -15.80 5.16
N LEU A 399 0.92 -15.45 4.88
CA LEU A 399 1.27 -14.45 3.90
C LEU A 399 1.81 -15.11 2.63
N VAL A 400 1.12 -14.94 1.50
CA VAL A 400 1.58 -15.45 0.21
C VAL A 400 1.57 -14.39 -0.88
N LEU A 401 2.57 -14.46 -1.77
CA LEU A 401 2.57 -13.79 -3.07
C LEU A 401 2.65 -14.85 -4.17
N SER A 402 1.90 -14.66 -5.27
CA SER A 402 2.05 -15.45 -6.49
C SER A 402 3.42 -15.22 -7.11
N ASP A 403 3.82 -16.10 -8.04
CA ASP A 403 5.12 -15.96 -8.71
C ASP A 403 5.15 -14.67 -9.56
N THR A 404 4.04 -14.32 -10.22
CA THR A 404 3.94 -13.07 -10.99
C THR A 404 4.03 -11.84 -10.09
N GLN A 405 3.34 -11.83 -8.94
CA GLN A 405 3.43 -10.70 -8.01
C GLN A 405 4.86 -10.50 -7.48
N ARG A 406 5.61 -11.59 -7.24
CA ARG A 406 7.04 -11.49 -6.88
C ARG A 406 7.86 -10.91 -8.01
N THR A 407 7.62 -11.32 -9.25
CA THR A 407 8.31 -10.77 -10.42
C THR A 407 8.05 -9.28 -10.57
N ILE A 408 6.82 -8.81 -10.37
CA ILE A 408 6.48 -7.38 -10.38
C ILE A 408 7.27 -6.64 -9.30
N PHE A 409 7.25 -7.13 -8.05
CA PHE A 409 8.05 -6.56 -6.96
C PHE A 409 9.54 -6.45 -7.31
N ARG A 410 10.09 -7.49 -7.96
CA ARG A 410 11.52 -7.59 -8.35
C ARG A 410 11.87 -6.75 -9.57
N GLY A 411 10.90 -6.38 -10.40
CA GLY A 411 11.08 -5.46 -11.52
C GLY A 411 11.09 -3.99 -11.10
N SER A 412 10.68 -3.70 -9.86
CA SER A 412 10.50 -2.32 -9.41
C SER A 412 11.81 -1.58 -9.18
N PRO A 413 11.95 -0.32 -9.65
CA PRO A 413 13.17 0.46 -9.43
C PRO A 413 13.30 1.08 -8.03
N VAL A 414 12.40 0.75 -7.09
CA VAL A 414 12.39 1.32 -5.72
C VAL A 414 13.48 0.75 -4.82
N PHE A 415 14.14 -0.34 -5.20
CA PHE A 415 15.20 -0.99 -4.41
C PHE A 415 16.47 -1.16 -5.24
N ARG A 416 17.61 -1.33 -4.55
CA ARG A 416 18.91 -1.59 -5.21
C ARG A 416 19.06 -3.10 -5.44
N ALA A 417 19.05 -3.57 -6.69
CA ALA A 417 19.25 -4.98 -7.00
C ALA A 417 20.71 -5.41 -6.78
N PHE A 418 20.93 -6.66 -6.40
CA PHE A 418 22.26 -7.23 -6.31
C PHE A 418 22.79 -7.59 -7.70
N VAL A 419 24.07 -7.34 -7.90
CA VAL A 419 24.80 -7.87 -9.07
C VAL A 419 24.93 -9.37 -8.84
N GLY A 420 24.61 -10.17 -9.86
CA GLY A 420 24.89 -11.61 -9.84
C GLY A 420 26.38 -11.89 -9.59
N PRO A 421 26.75 -13.12 -9.22
CA PRO A 421 28.16 -13.50 -9.23
C PRO A 421 28.73 -13.13 -10.61
N GLU A 422 29.89 -12.45 -10.64
CA GLU A 422 30.58 -12.16 -11.89
C GLU A 422 30.75 -13.49 -12.64
N THR A 423 29.89 -13.72 -13.63
CA THR A 423 30.19 -14.70 -14.64
C THR A 423 31.33 -14.08 -15.41
N ASP A 424 32.52 -14.68 -15.36
CA ASP A 424 33.68 -14.24 -16.13
C ASP A 424 33.21 -13.85 -17.54
N ALA A 425 33.16 -12.54 -17.82
CA ALA A 425 32.46 -11.94 -18.96
C ALA A 425 33.24 -12.16 -20.28
N GLY A 426 33.65 -13.40 -20.53
CA GLY A 426 34.64 -13.79 -21.52
C GLY A 426 34.27 -15.06 -22.29
N ALA A 427 33.02 -15.23 -22.68
CA ALA A 427 32.66 -16.07 -23.83
C ALA A 427 31.30 -15.64 -24.39
N PRO A 428 31.22 -15.15 -25.65
CA PRO A 428 29.94 -14.98 -26.32
C PRO A 428 29.42 -16.37 -26.69
N ASP A 429 28.63 -16.99 -25.82
CA ASP A 429 27.98 -18.26 -26.13
C ASP A 429 26.70 -17.99 -26.93
N GLY A 430 26.79 -18.21 -28.24
CA GLY A 430 25.70 -18.07 -29.20
C GLY A 430 24.72 -19.24 -29.15
N GLY A 431 24.23 -19.59 -27.97
CA GLY A 431 23.26 -20.67 -27.78
C GLY A 431 21.87 -20.12 -27.47
N GLU A 432 20.92 -20.30 -28.40
CA GLU A 432 19.49 -20.14 -28.16
C GLU A 432 19.05 -20.94 -26.93
N SER A 433 18.67 -20.26 -25.84
CA SER A 433 18.02 -20.89 -24.69
C SER A 433 16.51 -20.81 -24.86
N ASP A 434 15.95 -21.76 -25.62
CA ASP A 434 14.51 -22.05 -25.71
C ASP A 434 14.02 -22.80 -24.46
N ALA A 435 14.35 -22.27 -23.27
CA ALA A 435 13.79 -22.77 -22.01
C ALA A 435 12.45 -22.08 -21.77
N ALA A 436 11.42 -22.54 -22.49
CA ALA A 436 10.05 -22.21 -22.16
C ALA A 436 9.82 -22.52 -20.67
N LEU A 437 9.53 -21.47 -19.89
CA LEU A 437 9.06 -21.61 -18.51
C LEU A 437 7.89 -22.60 -18.55
N PRO A 438 7.93 -23.71 -17.78
CA PRO A 438 6.84 -24.67 -17.80
C PRO A 438 5.54 -23.95 -17.46
N ASP A 439 4.49 -24.25 -18.23
CA ASP A 439 3.13 -23.79 -18.00
C ASP A 439 2.69 -24.27 -16.62
N ALA A 440 2.97 -23.44 -15.62
CA ALA A 440 2.61 -23.68 -14.24
C ALA A 440 1.14 -23.27 -14.12
N GLY A 441 0.26 -24.19 -14.49
CA GLY A 441 -1.15 -24.12 -14.10
C GLY A 441 -1.28 -23.78 -12.60
N PRO A 442 -2.42 -23.24 -12.14
CA PRO A 442 -2.56 -22.62 -10.83
C PRO A 442 -2.09 -23.56 -9.72
N ARG A 443 -0.85 -23.39 -9.27
CA ARG A 443 -0.34 -24.07 -8.09
C ARG A 443 -0.94 -23.36 -6.90
N ALA A 444 -1.63 -24.13 -6.06
CA ALA A 444 -2.13 -23.62 -4.79
C ALA A 444 -0.97 -22.91 -4.06
N LEU A 445 -1.23 -21.67 -3.64
CA LEU A 445 -0.32 -20.86 -2.84
C LEU A 445 0.00 -21.63 -1.55
N VAL A 446 1.22 -22.16 -1.42
CA VAL A 446 1.62 -22.94 -0.23
C VAL A 446 2.19 -21.99 0.82
N PRO A 447 1.61 -21.92 2.04
CA PRO A 447 2.15 -21.15 3.15
C PRO A 447 3.60 -21.54 3.47
N ARG A 448 4.50 -20.58 3.62
CA ARG A 448 5.87 -20.84 4.11
C ARG A 448 5.87 -20.86 5.64
N ARG A 449 6.41 -21.92 6.25
CA ARG A 449 6.62 -22.00 7.71
C ARG A 449 7.65 -20.96 8.16
N GLY A 450 7.35 -20.23 9.24
CA GLY A 450 8.27 -19.27 9.87
C GLY A 450 8.11 -17.81 9.41
N LEU A 451 7.12 -17.51 8.58
CA LEU A 451 6.75 -16.12 8.27
C LEU A 451 6.16 -15.43 9.51
N PRO A 452 6.27 -14.09 9.62
CA PRO A 452 5.52 -13.33 10.61
C PRO A 452 4.03 -13.67 10.44
N VAL A 453 3.43 -14.27 11.48
CA VAL A 453 1.98 -14.48 11.51
C VAL A 453 1.35 -13.13 11.82
N LEU A 454 0.42 -12.73 10.96
CA LEU A 454 -0.42 -11.57 11.22
C LEU A 454 -1.17 -11.81 12.54
N ARG A 455 -0.84 -11.03 13.56
CA ARG A 455 -1.58 -11.06 14.83
C ARG A 455 -2.56 -9.90 14.80
N LEU A 456 -3.85 -10.20 14.86
CA LEU A 456 -4.92 -9.21 15.01
C LEU A 456 -5.63 -9.34 16.35
N THR A 457 -5.18 -10.29 17.17
CA THR A 457 -5.65 -10.55 18.53
C THR A 457 -4.45 -10.77 19.47
N ARG A 458 -4.56 -10.36 20.73
CA ARG A 458 -3.51 -10.55 21.75
C ARG A 458 -3.36 -12.04 22.08
N SER A 459 -4.49 -12.75 22.10
CA SER A 459 -4.57 -14.19 22.31
C SER A 459 -4.02 -15.02 21.14
N GLY A 460 -3.81 -14.40 19.97
CA GLY A 460 -3.41 -15.10 18.74
C GLY A 460 -4.52 -15.92 18.09
N ARG A 461 -5.78 -15.80 18.55
CA ARG A 461 -6.94 -16.39 17.89
C ARG A 461 -7.20 -15.74 16.53
N ALA A 462 -7.74 -16.50 15.59
CA ALA A 462 -8.30 -15.95 14.37
C ALA A 462 -9.45 -14.96 14.68
N LEU A 463 -9.62 -13.96 13.81
CA LEU A 463 -10.76 -13.05 13.87
C LEU A 463 -12.07 -13.82 13.68
N SER A 464 -13.11 -13.40 14.40
CA SER A 464 -14.47 -13.80 14.08
C SER A 464 -14.86 -13.27 12.70
N ALA A 465 -15.90 -13.87 12.14
CA ALA A 465 -16.58 -13.41 10.94
C ALA A 465 -16.89 -11.88 10.98
N GLU A 466 -17.49 -11.41 12.06
CA GLU A 466 -17.86 -10.00 12.23
C GLU A 466 -16.63 -9.09 12.39
N GLU A 467 -15.60 -9.54 13.10
CA GLU A 467 -14.35 -8.80 13.26
C GLU A 467 -13.61 -8.64 11.92
N ALA A 468 -13.59 -9.69 11.10
CA ALA A 468 -13.04 -9.64 9.75
C ALA A 468 -13.84 -8.68 8.83
N ILE A 469 -15.17 -8.61 8.99
CA ILE A 469 -16.00 -7.61 8.27
C ILE A 469 -15.60 -6.19 8.66
N VAL A 470 -15.40 -5.92 9.95
CA VAL A 470 -14.98 -4.59 10.40
C VAL A 470 -13.66 -4.21 9.72
N LEU A 471 -12.72 -5.15 9.61
CA LEU A 471 -11.44 -4.90 8.96
C LEU A 471 -11.54 -4.73 7.44
N SER A 472 -12.57 -5.30 6.79
CA SER A 472 -12.70 -5.25 5.33
C SER A 472 -12.66 -3.82 4.77
N GLY A 473 -11.90 -3.56 3.70
CA GLY A 473 -11.73 -2.21 3.13
C GLY A 473 -10.85 -1.31 3.97
N SER A 474 -9.87 -1.90 4.66
CA SER A 474 -8.79 -1.21 5.38
C SER A 474 -7.77 -0.57 4.45
N CYS A 475 -7.88 -0.84 3.15
CA CYS A 475 -7.02 -0.31 2.11
C CYS A 475 -7.88 0.51 1.13
N GLY A 476 -7.38 1.67 0.71
CA GLY A 476 -7.93 2.40 -0.45
C GLY A 476 -8.41 3.83 -0.21
N THR A 477 -8.33 4.59 -1.30
CA THR A 477 -8.98 5.90 -1.50
C THR A 477 -10.42 5.68 -1.95
N GLU A 478 -11.35 6.56 -1.56
CA GLU A 478 -12.75 6.53 -2.00
C GLU A 478 -12.87 6.29 -3.52
N ILE A 479 -13.10 5.04 -3.94
CA ILE A 479 -13.66 4.79 -5.26
C ILE A 479 -15.07 5.37 -5.15
N GLY A 480 -15.36 6.41 -5.93
CA GLY A 480 -16.62 7.18 -5.89
C GLY A 480 -17.90 6.38 -6.20
N VAL A 481 -17.86 5.05 -6.10
CA VAL A 481 -19.04 4.21 -6.04
C VAL A 481 -19.64 4.37 -4.65
N PRO A 482 -20.89 4.84 -4.51
CA PRO A 482 -21.58 4.80 -3.23
C PRO A 482 -21.67 3.33 -2.82
N TYR A 483 -20.78 2.91 -1.92
CA TYR A 483 -20.79 1.57 -1.35
C TYR A 483 -22.20 1.30 -0.86
N THR A 484 -22.86 0.35 -1.52
CA THR A 484 -24.25 0.03 -1.26
C THR A 484 -24.38 -0.43 0.19
N ARG A 485 -25.36 0.16 0.88
CA ARG A 485 -25.73 -0.09 2.27
C ARG A 485 -26.16 -1.56 2.46
N GLY A 486 -25.22 -2.49 2.58
CA GLY A 486 -25.47 -3.83 3.15
C GLY A 486 -25.70 -3.69 4.66
N PRO A 487 -26.41 -4.63 5.33
CA PRO A 487 -26.77 -4.47 6.73
C PRO A 487 -25.49 -4.32 7.56
N ALA A 488 -25.33 -3.12 8.12
CA ALA A 488 -24.33 -2.85 9.11
C ALA A 488 -24.46 -3.91 10.20
N LEU A 489 -23.34 -4.50 10.62
CA LEU A 489 -23.25 -5.12 11.93
C LEU A 489 -24.01 -4.23 12.91
N SER A 490 -24.86 -4.83 13.75
CA SER A 490 -25.69 -4.02 14.65
C SER A 490 -24.80 -3.10 15.48
N ARG A 491 -25.31 -1.92 15.84
CA ARG A 491 -24.55 -0.98 16.69
C ARG A 491 -24.02 -1.67 17.96
N GLU A 492 -24.78 -2.61 18.52
CA GLU A 492 -24.36 -3.45 19.64
C GLU A 492 -23.14 -4.33 19.31
N VAL A 493 -23.16 -5.05 18.18
CA VAL A 493 -22.02 -5.88 17.73
C VAL A 493 -20.78 -5.01 17.49
N LEU A 494 -20.94 -3.86 16.84
CA LEU A 494 -19.85 -2.92 16.60
C LEU A 494 -19.28 -2.37 17.91
N LEU A 495 -20.12 -2.00 18.87
CA LEU A 495 -19.68 -1.53 20.18
C LEU A 495 -19.00 -2.64 21.00
N ARG A 496 -19.40 -3.90 20.85
CA ARG A 496 -18.71 -5.05 21.45
C ARG A 496 -17.30 -5.19 20.87
N ILE A 497 -17.17 -5.21 19.54
CA ILE A 497 -15.87 -5.29 18.85
C ILE A 497 -14.99 -4.09 19.24
N ALA A 498 -15.54 -2.88 19.27
CA ALA A 498 -14.82 -1.66 19.65
C ALA A 498 -14.25 -1.68 21.07
N LYS A 499 -14.83 -2.49 21.97
CA LYS A 499 -14.42 -2.58 23.38
C LYS A 499 -13.59 -3.82 23.68
N ASP A 500 -13.40 -4.74 22.72
CA ASP A 500 -12.66 -5.98 22.96
C ASP A 500 -11.16 -5.70 23.07
N PRO A 501 -10.56 -5.81 24.28
CA PRO A 501 -9.13 -5.54 24.48
C PRO A 501 -8.25 -6.59 23.80
N ASP A 502 -8.80 -7.73 23.38
CA ASP A 502 -8.06 -8.75 22.65
C ASP A 502 -7.73 -8.28 21.23
N LEU A 503 -8.58 -7.47 20.59
CA LEU A 503 -8.40 -7.08 19.18
C LEU A 503 -7.28 -6.06 18.96
N ALA A 504 -6.68 -6.05 17.77
CA ALA A 504 -5.85 -4.95 17.30
C ALA A 504 -6.71 -3.68 17.20
N GLY A 505 -6.19 -2.52 17.57
CA GLY A 505 -7.10 -1.38 17.66
C GLY A 505 -7.47 -0.70 16.37
N ILE A 506 -6.86 -1.01 15.23
CA ILE A 506 -7.44 -0.63 13.95
C ILE A 506 -8.83 -1.27 13.80
N VAL A 507 -9.00 -2.53 14.24
CA VAL A 507 -10.29 -3.23 14.27
C VAL A 507 -11.22 -2.52 15.25
N ARG A 508 -10.76 -2.21 16.46
CA ARG A 508 -11.57 -1.51 17.46
C ARG A 508 -12.00 -0.11 17.02
N GLN A 509 -11.06 0.71 16.57
CA GLN A 509 -11.27 2.09 16.17
C GLN A 509 -12.26 2.15 15.01
N ARG A 510 -12.11 1.23 14.04
CA ARG A 510 -13.03 1.14 12.92
C ARG A 510 -14.42 0.67 13.35
N ALA A 511 -14.52 -0.32 14.23
CA ALA A 511 -15.79 -0.73 14.81
C ALA A 511 -16.48 0.46 15.52
N ALA A 512 -15.73 1.26 16.28
CA ALA A 512 -16.26 2.45 16.95
C ALA A 512 -16.78 3.49 15.96
N ARG A 513 -16.08 3.74 14.86
CA ARG A 513 -16.53 4.66 13.79
C ARG A 513 -17.78 4.16 13.10
N LEU A 514 -17.82 2.87 12.74
CA LEU A 514 -18.99 2.26 12.15
C LEU A 514 -20.18 2.33 13.12
N ALA A 515 -19.95 2.09 14.42
CA ALA A 515 -20.99 2.19 15.44
C ALA A 515 -21.56 3.61 15.57
N ALA A 516 -20.73 4.64 15.40
CA ALA A 516 -21.16 6.04 15.46
C ALA A 516 -22.09 6.44 14.30
N HIS A 517 -22.04 5.72 13.18
CA HIS A 517 -22.88 5.95 11.99
C HIS A 517 -24.01 4.92 11.86
N ALA A 518 -24.02 3.87 12.69
CA ALA A 518 -25.06 2.86 12.69
C ALA A 518 -26.36 3.45 13.30
N PRO A 519 -27.53 3.19 12.69
CA PRO A 519 -28.81 3.63 13.24
C PRO A 519 -29.01 3.10 14.66
N GLU A 520 -29.68 3.89 15.51
CA GLU A 520 -30.15 3.38 16.80
C GLU A 520 -31.22 2.31 16.59
N PRO A 521 -31.24 1.27 17.44
CA PRO A 521 -32.17 0.15 17.32
C PRO A 521 -33.64 0.57 17.38
#